data_AF-A0A914IXV1-F1
#
_entry.id   AF-A0A914IXV1-F1
#
_cell.length_a   1.000
_cell.length_b   1.000
_cell.length_c   1.000
_cell.angle_alpha   90.00
_cell.angle_beta   90.00
_cell.angle_gamma   90.00
#
_symmetry.space_group_name_H-M   'P 1'
#
loop_
_entity.id
_entity.type
_entity.pdbx_description
1 polymer ?
#
loop_
_entity_poly.entity_id
_entity_poly.type
_entity_poly.pdbx_seq_one_letter_code
_entity_poly.pdbx_strand_id
1 'polypeptide(L)'
;METEENVPDSRDIYRLVSSELQEARNAAEIAQIIDHLSKAQGYLFQAEEIGTVLDNFIDEFLQYLDSELLDVKLFILMFIEQAL
;
A
#
# COMPACT_ATOMS: atom_id res chain seq x y z
N MET A 1 -4.35 -16.63 -29.07
CA MET A 1 -4.06 -15.23 -28.72
C MET A 1 -4.34 -15.13 -27.24
N GLU A 2 -3.32 -15.36 -26.44
CA GLU A 2 -3.35 -15.05 -25.01
C GLU A 2 -3.19 -13.53 -24.93
N THR A 3 -4.15 -12.86 -24.30
CA THR A 3 -4.01 -11.45 -23.96
C THR A 3 -2.91 -11.38 -22.92
N GLU A 4 -1.75 -10.82 -23.28
CA GLU A 4 -0.76 -10.34 -22.31
C GLU A 4 -1.51 -9.37 -21.40
N GLU A 5 -1.86 -9.85 -20.21
CA GLU A 5 -2.35 -9.01 -19.13
C GLU A 5 -1.20 -8.01 -18.88
N ASN A 6 -1.47 -6.73 -19.15
CA ASN A 6 -0.45 -5.69 -19.14
C ASN A 6 -0.11 -5.39 -17.67
N VAL A 7 0.63 -6.29 -17.03
CA VAL A 7 1.07 -6.18 -15.64
C VAL A 7 1.92 -4.91 -15.55
N PRO A 8 1.57 -3.94 -14.69
CA PRO A 8 2.37 -2.73 -14.54
C PRO A 8 3.82 -3.09 -14.22
N ASP A 9 4.78 -2.49 -14.94
CA ASP A 9 6.20 -2.62 -14.62
C ASP A 9 6.39 -2.32 -13.13
N SER A 10 7.19 -3.13 -12.43
CA SER A 10 7.48 -2.93 -11.01
C SER A 10 7.85 -1.47 -10.73
N ARG A 11 8.58 -0.78 -11.61
CA ARG A 11 8.89 0.65 -11.45
C ARG A 11 7.66 1.56 -11.33
N ASP A 12 6.61 1.27 -12.10
CA ASP A 12 5.36 2.01 -12.00
C ASP A 12 4.64 1.69 -10.69
N ILE A 13 4.68 0.44 -10.23
CA ILE A 13 4.11 0.05 -8.93
C ILE A 13 4.81 0.79 -7.79
N TYR A 14 6.15 0.83 -7.76
CA TYR A 14 6.88 1.56 -6.72
C TYR A 14 6.49 3.03 -6.68
N ARG A 15 6.37 3.67 -7.86
CA ARG A 15 5.96 5.06 -7.96
C ARG A 15 4.54 5.28 -7.46
N LEU A 16 3.61 4.38 -7.81
CA LEU A 16 2.21 4.46 -7.38
C LEU A 16 2.07 4.26 -5.87
N VAL A 17 2.70 3.23 -5.31
CA VAL A 17 2.70 2.96 -3.87
C VAL A 17 3.31 4.13 -3.09
N SER A 18 4.46 4.63 -3.53
CA SER A 18 5.11 5.81 -2.91
C SER A 18 4.20 7.05 -2.96
N SER A 19 3.52 7.28 -4.09
CA SER A 19 2.62 8.41 -4.25
C SER A 19 1.45 8.33 -3.29
N GLU A 20 0.79 7.17 -3.20
CA GLU A 20 -0.36 6.98 -2.31
C GLU A 20 0.06 7.05 -0.83
N LEU A 21 1.22 6.51 -0.45
CA LEU A 21 1.74 6.65 0.91
C LEU A 21 2.02 8.11 1.27
N GLN A 22 2.52 8.91 0.31
CA GLN A 22 2.75 10.34 0.52
C GLN A 22 1.42 11.12 0.66
N GLU A 23 0.40 10.80 -0.13
CA GLU A 23 -0.93 11.39 0.02
C GLU A 23 -1.60 10.98 1.34
N ALA A 24 -1.45 9.73 1.76
CA ALA A 24 -1.93 9.26 3.07
C ALA A 24 -1.30 10.04 4.23
N ARG A 25 0.01 10.39 4.15
CA ARG A 25 0.69 11.22 5.16
C ARG A 25 0.17 12.65 5.19
N ASN A 26 -0.28 13.17 4.05
CA ASN A 26 -0.75 14.56 3.90
C ASN A 26 -2.26 14.71 4.17
N ALA A 27 -3.00 13.61 4.17
CA ALA A 27 -4.43 13.60 4.38
C ALA A 27 -4.80 14.07 5.79
N ALA A 28 -5.79 14.96 5.88
CA ALA A 28 -6.30 15.48 7.15
C ALA A 28 -7.45 14.64 7.73
N GLU A 29 -8.15 13.89 6.87
CA GLU A 29 -9.31 13.09 7.25
C GLU A 29 -8.97 11.60 7.28
N ILE A 30 -9.46 10.90 8.31
CA ILE A 30 -9.24 9.46 8.50
C ILE A 30 -9.65 8.66 7.26
N ALA A 31 -10.80 9.01 6.67
CA ALA A 31 -11.31 8.33 5.48
C ALA A 31 -10.36 8.47 4.28
N GLN A 32 -9.71 9.62 4.12
CA GLN A 32 -8.73 9.85 3.06
C GLN A 32 -7.45 9.07 3.32
N ILE A 33 -6.97 9.04 4.57
CA ILE A 33 -5.80 8.22 4.96
C ILE A 33 -6.05 6.77 4.59
N ILE A 34 -7.19 6.20 4.99
CA ILE A 34 -7.54 4.81 4.71
C ILE A 34 -7.70 4.54 3.20
N ASP A 35 -8.32 5.47 2.46
CA ASP A 35 -8.46 5.34 1.00
C ASP A 35 -7.11 5.26 0.29
N HIS A 36 -6.17 6.15 0.65
CA HIS A 36 -4.81 6.14 0.10
C HIS A 36 -4.03 4.89 0.51
N LEU A 37 -4.10 4.46 1.78
CA LEU A 37 -3.47 3.22 2.22
C LEU A 37 -4.03 1.98 1.50
N SER A 38 -5.34 1.96 1.26
CA SER A 38 -6.01 0.89 0.50
C SER A 38 -5.54 0.84 -0.95
N LYS A 39 -5.39 2.00 -1.61
CA LYS A 39 -4.83 2.09 -2.97
C LYS A 39 -3.38 1.62 -3.02
N ALA A 40 -2.55 2.06 -2.07
CA ALA A 40 -1.16 1.63 -1.95
C ALA A 40 -1.06 0.11 -1.81
N GLN A 41 -1.88 -0.49 -0.93
CA GLN A 41 -1.99 -1.95 -0.78
C GLN A 41 -2.43 -2.62 -2.09
N GLY A 42 -3.44 -2.07 -2.78
CA GLY A 42 -3.92 -2.59 -4.04
C GLY A 42 -2.83 -2.64 -5.12
N TYR A 43 -2.00 -1.60 -5.22
CA TYR A 43 -0.86 -1.58 -6.13
C TYR A 43 0.22 -2.61 -5.74
N LEU A 44 0.53 -2.76 -4.45
CA LEU A 44 1.46 -3.78 -3.97
C LEU A 44 1.01 -5.19 -4.38
N PHE A 45 -0.28 -5.49 -4.23
CA PHE A 45 -0.82 -6.82 -4.52
C PHE A 45 -0.99 -7.11 -6.01
N GLN A 46 -0.85 -6.10 -6.87
CA GLN A 46 -0.79 -6.26 -8.32
C GLN A 46 0.64 -6.51 -8.83
N ALA A 47 1.65 -6.45 -7.96
CA ALA A 47 3.04 -6.66 -8.36
C ALA A 47 3.35 -8.14 -8.65
N GLU A 48 3.99 -8.38 -9.79
CA GLU A 48 4.49 -9.70 -10.19
C GLU A 48 5.48 -10.26 -9.14
N GLU A 49 6.33 -9.40 -8.59
CA GLU A 49 7.26 -9.70 -7.50
C GLU A 49 6.80 -9.06 -6.18
N ILE A 50 5.60 -9.41 -5.71
CA ILE A 50 5.03 -8.87 -4.47
C ILE A 50 6.03 -8.87 -3.30
N GLY A 51 6.82 -9.93 -3.11
CA GLY A 51 7.80 -10.00 -2.01
C GLY A 51 8.85 -8.89 -2.09
N THR A 52 9.47 -8.70 -3.26
CA THR A 52 10.46 -7.63 -3.48
C THR A 52 9.84 -6.26 -3.25
N VAL A 53 8.65 -6.00 -3.78
CA VAL A 53 8.01 -4.68 -3.64
C VAL A 53 7.57 -4.44 -2.19
N LEU A 54 6.97 -5.45 -1.55
CA LEU A 54 6.52 -5.39 -0.17
C LEU A 54 7.69 -5.10 0.78
N ASP A 55 8.82 -5.78 0.62
CA ASP A 55 10.02 -5.55 1.45
C ASP A 55 10.50 -4.09 1.40
N ASN A 56 10.28 -3.38 0.29
CA ASN A 56 10.66 -1.98 0.15
C ASN A 56 9.69 -1.00 0.84
N PHE A 57 8.42 -1.39 1.04
CA PHE A 57 7.39 -0.50 1.60
C PHE A 57 6.87 -0.93 2.97
N ILE A 58 7.17 -2.15 3.43
CA ILE A 58 6.62 -2.70 4.67
C ILE A 58 6.88 -1.77 5.86
N ASP A 59 8.09 -1.23 5.98
CA ASP A 59 8.45 -0.30 7.04
C ASP A 59 7.60 0.98 7.03
N GLU A 60 7.22 1.47 5.84
CA GLU A 60 6.37 2.65 5.71
C GLU A 60 4.92 2.38 6.11
N PHE A 61 4.38 1.21 5.79
CA PHE A 61 3.07 0.79 6.29
C PHE A 61 3.11 0.60 7.82
N LEU A 62 4.16 -0.02 8.35
CA LEU A 62 4.29 -0.27 9.78
C LEU A 62 4.37 1.02 10.61
N GLN A 63 4.88 2.13 10.05
CA GLN A 63 4.85 3.45 10.73
C GLN A 63 3.43 3.89 11.11
N TYR A 64 2.39 3.45 10.41
CA TYR A 64 1.01 3.79 10.74
C TYR A 64 0.46 3.06 11.97
N LEU A 65 1.17 2.05 12.52
CA LEU A 65 0.83 1.45 13.83
C LEU A 65 0.97 2.46 14.98
N ASP A 66 1.81 3.48 14.81
CA ASP A 66 2.01 4.56 15.78
C ASP A 66 0.94 5.66 15.69
N SER A 67 0.03 5.60 14.71
CA SER A 67 -1.08 6.56 14.56
C SER A 67 -1.92 6.66 15.84
N GLU A 68 -2.52 7.81 16.17
CA GLU A 68 -3.49 7.88 17.28
C GLU A 68 -4.89 7.36 16.86
N LEU A 69 -5.09 7.14 15.56
CA LEU A 69 -6.36 6.77 14.96
C LEU A 69 -6.52 5.24 14.96
N LEU A 70 -7.50 4.73 15.71
CA LEU A 70 -7.74 3.28 15.83
C LEU A 70 -8.00 2.62 14.48
N ASP A 71 -8.82 3.24 13.62
CA ASP A 71 -9.19 2.67 12.32
C ASP A 71 -7.97 2.49 11.41
N VAL A 72 -7.01 3.43 11.48
CA VAL A 72 -5.74 3.34 10.74
C VAL A 72 -4.91 2.18 11.25
N LYS A 73 -4.81 1.98 12.57
CA LYS A 73 -4.12 0.80 13.13
C LYS A 73 -4.75 -0.50 12.69
N LEU A 74 -6.08 -0.59 12.76
CA LEU A 74 -6.81 -1.79 12.36
C LEU A 74 -6.60 -2.10 10.89
N PHE A 75 -6.59 -1.07 10.03
CA PHE A 75 -6.24 -1.24 8.62
C PHE A 75 -4.85 -1.87 8.46
N ILE A 76 -3.83 -1.35 9.14
CA ILE A 76 -2.46 -1.87 9.02
C ILE A 76 -2.35 -3.31 9.56
N LEU A 77 -3.04 -3.64 10.65
CA LEU A 77 -3.06 -5.00 11.17
C LEU A 77 -3.69 -5.98 10.17
N MET A 78 -4.79 -5.61 9.51
CA MET A 78 -5.39 -6.43 8.45
C MET A 78 -4.48 -6.54 7.23
N PHE A 79 -3.76 -5.47 6.88
CA PHE A 79 -2.78 -5.50 5.80
C PHE A 79 -1.64 -6.49 6.10
N ILE A 80 -1.08 -6.47 7.32
CA ILE A 80 -0.05 -7.42 7.75
C ILE A 80 -0.57 -8.86 7.70
N GLU A 81 -1.80 -9.11 8.15
CA GLU A 81 -2.42 -10.43 8.10
C GLU A 81 -2.53 -10.96 6.65
N GLN A 82 -2.79 -10.08 5.69
CA GLN A 82 -2.88 -10.46 4.26
C GLN A 82 -1.52 -10.62 3.59
N ALA A 83 -0.47 -10.05 4.17
CA ALA A 83 0.88 -10.08 3.62
C ALA A 83 1.72 -11.28 4.10
N LEU A 84 1.27 -11.99 5.14
CA LEU A 84 1.89 -13.20 5.72
C LEU A 84 1.30 -14.49 5.14
#